data_AF-A0AAW5FY86-F1
#
_entry.id   AF-A0AAW5FY86-F1
#
_cell.length_a   1.000
_cell.length_b   1.000
_cell.length_c   1.000
_cell.angle_alpha   90.00
_cell.angle_beta   90.00
_cell.angle_gamma   90.00
#
_symmetry.space_group_name_H-M   'P 1'
#
loop_
_entity.id
_entity.type
_entity.pdbx_description
1 polymer ?
#
loop_
_entity_poly.entity_id
_entity_poly.type
_entity_poly.pdbx_seq_one_letter_code
_entity_poly.pdbx_strand_id
1 'polypeptide(L)'
;MDPQTSELAIKLAAPFATIMAAIVAVCATVTFGVIQFRLGRRQADIAQNKLALDLFQRRIEAFSTTRKAVGQIATLGASSPSIEMTLIEAIDPSRFLFGPDLRKYLDGLYHHLIKLDYCNKALNDPNLSAADRGKTADSRSEHFLAITDFYKQMDGLFGPYLSAEHVRFVKWGR
;
A
#
# COMPACT_ATOMS: atom_id res chain seq x y z
N MET A 1 -2.21 76.53 -22.17
CA MET A 1 -2.99 75.28 -22.38
C MET A 1 -4.40 75.58 -21.92
N ASP A 2 -5.35 75.58 -22.84
CA ASP A 2 -6.71 76.07 -22.63
C ASP A 2 -7.54 75.05 -21.84
N PRO A 3 -8.16 75.37 -20.70
CA PRO A 3 -8.86 74.41 -19.83
C PRO A 3 -9.98 73.62 -20.50
N GLN A 4 -10.57 74.12 -21.61
CA GLN A 4 -11.54 73.35 -22.40
C GLN A 4 -10.91 72.21 -23.22
N THR A 5 -9.66 72.39 -23.67
CA THR A 5 -8.96 71.38 -24.49
C THR A 5 -8.51 70.17 -23.67
N SER A 6 -8.21 70.36 -22.37
CA SER A 6 -7.90 69.26 -21.45
C SER A 6 -9.15 68.47 -21.07
N GLU A 7 -10.31 69.10 -20.92
CA GLU A 7 -11.57 68.42 -20.56
C GLU A 7 -12.09 67.51 -21.68
N LEU A 8 -11.92 67.94 -22.94
CA LEU A 8 -12.24 67.14 -24.14
C LEU A 8 -11.31 65.93 -24.30
N ALA A 9 -10.01 66.11 -24.08
CA ALA A 9 -9.03 65.02 -24.13
C ALA A 9 -9.33 63.94 -23.07
N ILE A 10 -9.74 64.34 -21.86
CA ILE A 10 -10.11 63.42 -20.78
C ILE A 10 -11.39 62.65 -21.11
N LYS A 11 -12.43 63.33 -21.64
CA LYS A 11 -13.71 62.69 -22.03
C LYS A 11 -13.54 61.70 -23.19
N LEU A 12 -12.60 61.95 -24.10
CA LEU A 12 -12.31 61.04 -25.21
C LEU A 12 -11.46 59.84 -24.79
N ALA A 13 -10.53 60.00 -23.84
CA ALA A 13 -9.63 58.93 -23.39
C ALA A 13 -10.31 57.87 -22.50
N ALA A 14 -11.35 58.25 -21.76
CA ALA A 14 -12.08 57.37 -20.84
C ALA A 14 -12.62 56.06 -21.48
N PRO A 15 -13.34 56.07 -22.62
CA PRO A 15 -13.82 54.85 -23.27
C PRO A 15 -12.71 53.98 -23.87
N PHE A 16 -11.60 54.56 -24.32
CA PHE A 16 -10.45 53.78 -24.77
C PHE A 16 -9.76 53.07 -23.60
N ALA A 17 -9.66 53.74 -22.45
CA ALA A 17 -9.08 53.15 -21.24
C ALA A 17 -9.89 51.94 -20.74
N THR A 18 -11.23 51.99 -20.78
CA THR A 18 -12.09 50.88 -20.35
C THR A 18 -12.00 49.68 -21.30
N ILE A 19 -11.92 49.90 -22.62
CA ILE A 19 -11.73 48.82 -23.60
C ILE A 19 -10.37 48.14 -23.39
N MET A 20 -9.30 48.93 -23.21
CA MET A 20 -7.97 48.38 -22.94
C MET A 20 -7.92 47.60 -21.62
N ALA A 21 -8.55 48.12 -20.56
CA ALA A 21 -8.67 47.42 -19.29
C ALA A 21 -9.43 46.09 -19.43
N ALA A 22 -10.53 46.06 -20.19
CA ALA A 22 -11.29 44.85 -20.45
C ALA A 22 -10.48 43.80 -21.23
N ILE A 23 -9.72 44.22 -22.25
CA ILE A 23 -8.83 43.32 -23.01
C ILE A 23 -7.76 42.73 -22.09
N VAL A 24 -7.12 43.56 -21.27
CA VAL A 24 -6.11 43.10 -20.30
C VAL A 24 -6.72 42.10 -19.31
N ALA A 25 -7.94 42.38 -18.81
CA ALA A 25 -8.65 41.47 -17.92
C ALA A 25 -8.94 40.12 -18.59
N VAL A 26 -9.46 40.11 -19.83
CA VAL A 26 -9.72 38.87 -20.59
C VAL A 26 -8.44 38.08 -20.83
N CYS A 27 -7.36 38.74 -21.27
CA CYS A 27 -6.06 38.10 -21.47
C CYS A 27 -5.52 37.49 -20.18
N ALA A 28 -5.64 38.21 -19.06
CA ALA A 28 -5.25 37.71 -17.75
C ALA A 28 -6.08 36.48 -17.36
N THR A 29 -7.41 36.52 -17.48
CA THR A 29 -8.30 35.40 -17.17
C THR A 29 -7.99 34.17 -18.01
N VAL A 30 -7.76 34.32 -19.32
CA VAL A 30 -7.38 33.20 -20.20
C VAL A 30 -6.03 32.61 -19.77
N THR A 31 -5.06 33.46 -19.47
CA THR A 31 -3.73 33.02 -19.02
C THR A 31 -3.83 32.23 -17.72
N PHE A 32 -4.59 32.73 -16.74
CA PHE A 32 -4.84 32.02 -15.48
C PHE A 32 -5.58 30.70 -15.72
N GLY A 33 -6.58 30.66 -16.60
CA GLY A 33 -7.29 29.43 -16.95
C GLY A 33 -6.37 28.35 -17.54
N VAL A 34 -5.48 28.74 -18.46
CA VAL A 34 -4.49 27.81 -19.06
C VAL A 34 -3.51 27.29 -18.01
N ILE A 35 -3.05 28.17 -17.10
CA ILE A 35 -2.14 27.78 -16.01
C ILE A 35 -2.84 26.82 -15.04
N GLN A 36 -4.05 27.14 -14.60
CA GLN A 36 -4.85 26.29 -13.70
C GLN A 36 -5.10 24.92 -14.31
N PHE A 37 -5.44 24.86 -15.60
CA PHE A 37 -5.63 23.59 -16.29
C PHE A 37 -4.37 22.73 -16.33
N ARG A 38 -3.21 23.35 -16.61
CA ARG A 38 -1.91 22.65 -16.61
C ARG A 38 -1.53 22.16 -15.20
N LEU A 39 -1.76 22.97 -14.18
CA LEU A 39 -1.53 22.59 -12.78
C LEU A 39 -2.43 21.43 -12.36
N GLY A 40 -3.73 21.48 -12.70
CA GLY A 40 -4.68 20.41 -12.41
C GLY A 40 -4.26 19.07 -13.02
N ARG A 41 -3.81 19.07 -14.29
CA ARG A 41 -3.26 17.85 -14.92
C ARG A 41 -2.05 17.31 -14.18
N ARG A 42 -1.08 18.17 -13.84
CA ARG A 42 0.10 17.75 -13.07
C ARG A 42 -0.25 17.22 -11.67
N GLN A 43 -1.23 17.83 -11.00
CA GLN A 43 -1.70 17.35 -9.70
C GLN A 43 -2.35 15.97 -9.81
N ALA A 44 -3.11 15.69 -10.87
CA ALA A 44 -3.67 14.37 -11.13
C ALA A 44 -2.56 13.32 -11.32
N ASP A 45 -1.53 13.64 -12.12
CA ASP A 45 -0.39 12.74 -12.32
C ASP A 45 0.39 12.48 -11.01
N ILE A 46 0.59 13.53 -10.20
CA ILE A 46 1.25 13.41 -8.88
C ILE A 46 0.42 12.54 -7.94
N ALA A 47 -0.91 12.74 -7.89
CA ALA A 47 -1.80 11.96 -7.05
C ALA A 47 -1.79 10.46 -7.42
N GLN A 48 -1.77 10.15 -8.71
CA GLN A 48 -1.65 8.76 -9.20
C GLN A 48 -0.32 8.13 -8.79
N ASN A 49 0.80 8.84 -9.00
CA ASN A 49 2.12 8.35 -8.60
C ASN A 49 2.21 8.14 -7.08
N LYS A 50 1.62 9.04 -6.30
CA LYS A 50 1.56 8.93 -4.83
C LYS A 50 0.74 7.71 -4.41
N LEU A 51 -0.43 7.49 -5.00
CA LEU A 51 -1.24 6.30 -4.70
C LEU A 51 -0.47 5.00 -4.99
N ALA A 52 0.24 4.95 -6.11
CA ALA A 52 1.09 3.83 -6.47
C ALA A 52 2.21 3.58 -5.43
N LEU A 53 2.90 4.65 -5.01
CA LEU A 53 3.94 4.58 -4.00
C LEU A 53 3.40 4.13 -2.64
N ASP A 54 2.26 4.69 -2.21
CA ASP A 54 1.62 4.34 -0.93
C ASP A 54 1.19 2.86 -0.93
N LEU A 55 0.66 2.35 -2.04
CA LEU A 55 0.34 0.92 -2.20
C LEU A 55 1.59 0.04 -2.14
N PHE A 56 2.66 0.44 -2.82
CA PHE A 56 3.93 -0.27 -2.79
C PHE A 56 4.50 -0.35 -1.36
N GLN A 57 4.50 0.78 -0.65
CA GLN A 57 4.99 0.85 0.73
C GLN A 57 4.20 -0.08 1.66
N ARG A 58 2.87 -0.08 1.56
CA ARG A 58 2.00 -0.98 2.33
C ARG A 58 2.28 -2.45 2.04
N ARG A 59 2.55 -2.81 0.79
CA ARG A 59 2.91 -4.19 0.41
C ARG A 59 4.25 -4.62 1.01
N ILE A 60 5.27 -3.76 0.96
CA ILE A 60 6.58 -4.02 1.57
C ILE A 60 6.47 -4.14 3.09
N GLU A 61 5.65 -3.31 3.72
CA GLU A 61 5.39 -3.36 5.16
C GLU A 61 4.74 -4.69 5.56
N ALA A 62 3.68 -5.11 4.86
CA ALA A 62 3.03 -6.39 5.11
C ALA A 62 3.98 -7.57 4.91
N PHE A 63 4.78 -7.56 3.83
CA PHE A 63 5.80 -8.57 3.56
C PHE A 63 6.86 -8.64 4.67
N SER A 64 7.47 -7.51 5.02
CA SER A 64 8.56 -7.47 6.01
C SER A 64 8.08 -7.87 7.41
N THR A 65 6.85 -7.49 7.78
CA THR A 65 6.21 -7.90 9.05
C THR A 65 5.95 -9.40 9.07
N THR A 66 5.38 -9.94 7.99
CA THR A 66 5.14 -11.39 7.84
C THR A 66 6.46 -12.17 7.89
N ARG A 67 7.48 -11.72 7.13
CA ARG A 67 8.81 -12.34 7.10
C ARG A 67 9.45 -12.36 8.48
N LYS A 68 9.37 -11.26 9.22
CA LYS A 68 9.91 -11.16 10.57
C LYS A 68 9.22 -12.11 11.52
N ALA A 69 7.88 -12.15 11.53
CA ALA A 69 7.11 -13.03 12.39
C ALA A 69 7.41 -14.52 12.11
N VAL A 70 7.36 -14.92 10.83
CA VAL A 70 7.67 -16.30 10.42
C VAL A 70 9.11 -16.67 10.75
N GLY A 71 10.07 -15.76 10.51
CA GLY A 71 11.47 -15.97 10.85
C GLY A 71 11.72 -16.18 12.35
N GLN A 72 11.00 -15.46 13.21
CA GLN A 72 11.04 -15.66 14.65
C GLN A 72 10.51 -17.04 15.05
N ILE A 73 9.38 -17.48 14.48
CA ILE A 73 8.83 -18.81 14.74
C ILE A 73 9.78 -19.91 14.27
N ALA A 74 10.34 -19.77 13.07
CA ALA A 74 11.32 -20.71 12.52
C ALA A 74 12.58 -20.80 13.38
N THR A 75 13.00 -19.69 14.00
CA THR A 75 14.18 -19.66 14.89
C THR A 75 13.87 -20.26 16.28
N LEU A 76 12.71 -19.93 16.84
CA LEU A 76 12.35 -20.33 18.21
C LEU A 76 11.75 -21.75 18.29
N GLY A 77 11.23 -22.28 17.19
CA GLY A 77 10.51 -23.56 17.18
C GLY A 77 9.15 -23.51 17.91
N ALA A 78 8.71 -22.33 18.31
CA ALA A 78 7.49 -22.10 19.06
C ALA A 78 6.88 -20.76 18.65
N SER A 79 5.56 -20.69 18.79
CA SER A 79 4.78 -19.47 18.61
C SER A 79 4.57 -18.82 19.97
N SER A 80 4.70 -17.48 20.05
CA SER A 80 4.31 -16.71 21.23
C SER A 80 3.08 -15.85 20.88
N PRO A 81 2.18 -15.55 21.83
CA PRO A 81 0.97 -14.76 21.55
C PRO A 81 1.26 -13.41 20.88
N SER A 82 2.39 -12.79 21.21
CA SER A 82 2.85 -11.55 20.57
C SER A 82 3.18 -11.73 19.09
N ILE A 83 3.84 -12.82 18.72
CA ILE A 83 4.19 -13.11 17.32
C ILE A 83 2.94 -13.47 16.52
N GLU A 84 2.01 -14.21 17.12
CA GLU A 84 0.70 -14.53 16.51
C GLU A 84 -0.08 -13.29 16.18
N MET A 85 -0.18 -12.36 17.13
CA MET A 85 -0.86 -11.09 16.93
C MET A 85 -0.20 -10.28 15.81
N THR A 86 1.14 -10.17 15.81
CA THR A 86 1.88 -9.50 14.72
C THR A 86 1.61 -10.14 13.36
N LEU A 87 1.50 -11.47 13.30
CA LEU A 87 1.19 -12.16 12.05
C LEU A 87 -0.25 -11.89 11.59
N ILE A 88 -1.23 -11.94 12.50
CA ILE A 88 -2.63 -11.61 12.19
C ILE A 88 -2.74 -10.17 11.67
N GLU A 89 -2.11 -9.22 12.36
CA GLU A 89 -2.07 -7.81 11.95
C GLU A 89 -1.44 -7.61 10.57
N ALA A 90 -0.50 -8.47 10.16
CA ALA A 90 0.07 -8.46 8.82
C ALA A 90 -0.83 -9.12 7.78
N ILE A 91 -1.50 -10.23 8.12
CA ILE A 91 -2.38 -10.99 7.21
C ILE A 91 -3.68 -10.23 6.92
N ASP A 92 -4.27 -9.58 7.91
CA ASP A 92 -5.57 -8.92 7.77
C ASP A 92 -5.62 -7.82 6.68
N PRO A 93 -4.65 -6.90 6.56
CA PRO A 93 -4.59 -5.96 5.45
C PRO A 93 -4.11 -6.61 4.15
N SER A 94 -3.33 -7.69 4.23
CA SER A 94 -2.78 -8.38 3.06
C SER A 94 -3.87 -8.85 2.08
N ARG A 95 -5.06 -9.21 2.58
CA ARG A 95 -6.21 -9.63 1.74
C ARG A 95 -6.67 -8.57 0.73
N PHE A 96 -6.38 -7.30 0.99
CA PHE A 96 -6.72 -6.19 0.10
C PHE A 96 -5.53 -5.71 -0.74
N LEU A 97 -4.30 -6.00 -0.29
CA LEU A 97 -3.08 -5.55 -0.93
C LEU A 97 -2.59 -6.52 -2.00
N PHE A 98 -2.91 -7.80 -1.85
CA PHE A 98 -2.42 -8.90 -2.68
C PHE A 98 -3.55 -9.71 -3.31
N GLY A 99 -3.19 -10.49 -4.34
CA GLY A 99 -4.13 -11.34 -5.06
C GLY A 99 -4.58 -12.58 -4.26
N PRO A 100 -5.58 -13.31 -4.78
CA PRO A 100 -6.18 -14.47 -4.10
C PRO A 100 -5.19 -15.60 -3.82
N ASP A 101 -4.17 -15.77 -4.67
CA ASP A 101 -3.16 -16.82 -4.50
C ASP A 101 -2.34 -16.61 -3.23
N LEU A 102 -1.87 -15.38 -3.00
CA LEU A 102 -1.09 -15.07 -1.80
C LEU A 102 -1.95 -15.14 -0.55
N ARG A 103 -3.21 -14.71 -0.64
CA ARG A 103 -4.17 -14.84 0.45
C ARG A 103 -4.33 -16.30 0.88
N LYS A 104 -4.61 -17.19 -0.07
CA LYS A 104 -4.74 -18.63 0.21
C LYS A 104 -3.49 -19.19 0.89
N TYR A 105 -2.33 -18.70 0.47
CA TYR A 105 -1.06 -19.12 1.05
C TYR A 105 -0.90 -18.63 2.49
N LEU A 106 -1.19 -17.36 2.77
CA LEU A 106 -1.16 -16.78 4.13
C LEU A 106 -2.17 -17.42 5.08
N ASP A 107 -3.37 -17.74 4.59
CA ASP A 107 -4.38 -18.49 5.35
C ASP A 107 -3.85 -19.88 5.74
N GLY A 108 -3.14 -20.55 4.82
CA GLY A 108 -2.46 -21.82 5.07
C GLY A 108 -1.39 -21.70 6.16
N LEU A 109 -0.53 -20.67 6.09
CA LEU A 109 0.46 -20.39 7.12
C LEU A 109 -0.18 -20.22 8.50
N TYR A 110 -1.24 -19.42 8.58
CA TYR A 110 -1.95 -19.19 9.83
C TYR A 110 -2.51 -20.49 10.40
N HIS A 111 -3.04 -21.37 9.55
CA HIS A 111 -3.49 -22.70 9.95
C HIS A 111 -2.34 -23.55 10.53
N HIS A 112 -1.20 -23.64 9.84
CA HIS A 112 -0.03 -24.37 10.35
C HIS A 112 0.46 -23.79 11.68
N LEU A 113 0.39 -22.48 11.86
CA LEU A 113 0.78 -21.82 13.11
C LEU A 113 -0.12 -22.21 14.28
N ILE A 114 -1.44 -22.16 14.11
CA ILE A 114 -2.39 -22.57 15.16
C ILE A 114 -2.15 -24.03 15.54
N LYS A 115 -1.92 -24.89 14.54
CA LYS A 115 -1.64 -26.30 14.78
C LYS A 115 -0.32 -26.53 15.50
N LEU A 116 0.72 -25.76 15.17
CA LEU A 116 2.00 -25.79 15.87
C LEU A 116 1.84 -25.40 17.35
N ASP A 117 1.13 -24.31 17.64
CA ASP A 117 0.84 -23.88 19.00
C ASP A 117 0.03 -24.93 19.78
N TYR A 118 -1.01 -25.49 19.16
CA TYR A 118 -1.77 -26.61 19.74
C TYR A 118 -0.87 -27.80 20.09
N CYS A 119 0.02 -28.22 19.19
CA CYS A 119 0.94 -29.32 19.45
C CYS A 119 1.93 -29.00 20.58
N ASN A 120 2.45 -27.77 20.64
CA ASN A 120 3.33 -27.33 21.73
C ASN A 120 2.61 -27.38 23.08
N LYS A 121 1.35 -26.91 23.15
CA LYS A 121 0.53 -26.97 24.36
C LYS A 121 0.25 -28.41 24.77
N ALA A 122 -0.13 -29.27 23.83
CA ALA A 122 -0.39 -30.68 24.09
C ALA A 122 0.85 -31.43 24.61
N LEU A 123 2.03 -31.20 24.02
CA LEU A 123 3.28 -31.83 24.48
C LEU A 123 3.70 -31.43 25.90
N ASN A 124 3.27 -30.24 26.34
CA ASN A 124 3.48 -29.74 27.70
C ASN A 124 2.47 -30.31 28.72
N ASP A 125 1.42 -31.03 28.28
CA ASP A 125 0.47 -31.67 29.19
C ASP A 125 1.13 -32.88 29.88
N PRO A 126 1.25 -32.90 31.22
CA PRO A 126 1.82 -34.03 31.94
C PRO A 126 0.96 -35.30 31.83
N ASN A 127 -0.33 -35.19 31.51
CA ASN A 127 -1.25 -36.31 31.41
C ASN A 127 -1.31 -36.94 30.01
N LEU A 128 -0.55 -36.39 29.04
CA LEU A 128 -0.55 -36.91 27.68
C LEU A 128 0.09 -38.30 27.64
N SER A 129 -0.65 -39.28 27.10
CA SER A 129 -0.19 -40.66 26.95
C SER A 129 1.07 -40.74 26.09
N ALA A 130 1.90 -41.77 26.30
CA ALA A 130 3.13 -41.94 25.51
C ALA A 130 2.85 -42.12 24.00
N ALA A 131 1.77 -42.83 23.65
CA ALA A 131 1.36 -43.04 22.27
C ALA A 131 0.90 -41.72 21.61
N ASP A 132 0.14 -40.90 22.32
CA ASP A 132 -0.34 -39.60 21.79
C ASP A 132 0.78 -38.56 21.76
N ARG A 133 1.75 -38.64 22.69
CA ARG A 133 2.95 -37.79 22.70
C ARG A 133 3.79 -37.99 21.45
N GLY A 134 3.99 -39.23 21.01
CA GLY A 134 4.68 -39.54 19.75
C GLY A 134 3.99 -38.91 18.55
N LYS A 135 2.68 -39.17 18.38
CA LYS A 135 1.86 -38.60 17.29
C LYS A 135 1.86 -37.06 17.29
N THR A 136 1.79 -36.46 18.47
CA THR A 136 1.80 -34.99 18.62
C THR A 136 3.16 -34.42 18.26
N ALA A 137 4.27 -35.10 18.59
CA ALA A 137 5.61 -34.68 18.20
C ALA A 137 5.81 -34.75 16.68
N ASP A 138 5.30 -35.80 16.03
CA ASP A 138 5.33 -35.93 14.56
C ASP A 138 4.52 -34.82 13.89
N SER A 139 3.29 -34.57 14.35
CA SER A 139 2.44 -33.49 13.84
C SER A 139 3.08 -32.11 14.06
N ARG A 140 3.70 -31.88 15.23
CA ARG A 140 4.48 -30.66 15.51
C ARG A 140 5.57 -30.45 14.47
N SER A 141 6.33 -31.52 14.18
CA SER A 141 7.42 -31.49 13.19
C SER A 141 6.89 -31.14 11.81
N GLU A 142 5.78 -31.76 11.38
CA GLU A 142 5.13 -31.47 10.10
C GLU A 142 4.74 -30.00 9.96
N HIS A 143 4.03 -29.44 10.94
CA HIS A 143 3.61 -28.04 10.89
C HIS A 143 4.80 -27.07 10.96
N PHE A 144 5.83 -27.40 11.73
CA PHE A 144 7.05 -26.60 11.80
C PHE A 144 7.82 -26.58 10.48
N LEU A 145 7.94 -27.74 9.82
CA LEU A 145 8.56 -27.83 8.49
C LEU A 145 7.77 -27.04 7.46
N ALA A 146 6.44 -27.15 7.47
CA ALA A 146 5.58 -26.37 6.57
C ALA A 146 5.78 -24.84 6.73
N ILE A 147 5.88 -24.35 7.97
CA ILE A 147 6.17 -22.93 8.25
C ILE A 147 7.58 -22.55 7.77
N THR A 148 8.56 -23.42 7.95
CA THR A 148 9.94 -23.17 7.51
C THR A 148 10.04 -23.16 5.98
N ASP A 149 9.30 -24.02 5.30
CA ASP A 149 9.25 -24.04 3.85
C ASP A 149 8.48 -22.84 3.29
N PHE A 150 7.45 -22.38 3.99
CA PHE A 150 6.80 -21.10 3.71
C PHE A 150 7.81 -19.96 3.72
N TYR A 151 8.66 -19.88 4.75
CA TYR A 151 9.69 -18.84 4.86
C TYR A 151 10.62 -18.81 3.64
N LYS A 152 11.03 -19.99 3.14
CA LYS A 152 11.90 -20.10 1.96
C LYS A 152 11.21 -19.68 0.67
N GLN A 153 9.93 -19.99 0.53
CA GLN A 153 9.14 -19.71 -0.69
C GLN A 153 8.59 -18.28 -0.75
N MET A 154 8.57 -17.58 0.40
CA MET A 154 7.97 -16.26 0.54
C MET A 154 8.46 -15.26 -0.51
N ASP A 155 9.76 -15.22 -0.81
CA ASP A 155 10.33 -14.27 -1.77
C ASP A 155 9.78 -14.47 -3.19
N GLY A 156 9.58 -15.73 -3.61
CA GLY A 156 8.99 -16.05 -4.90
C GLY A 156 7.51 -15.69 -4.99
N LEU A 157 6.78 -15.77 -3.87
CA LEU A 157 5.34 -15.53 -3.83
C LEU A 157 4.99 -14.05 -3.70
N PHE A 158 5.76 -13.30 -2.91
CA PHE A 158 5.58 -11.86 -2.78
C PHE A 158 6.23 -11.09 -3.92
N GLY A 159 7.30 -11.63 -4.54
CA GLY A 159 8.07 -10.99 -5.60
C GLY A 159 7.24 -10.34 -6.71
N PRO A 160 6.25 -11.03 -7.31
CA PRO A 160 5.39 -10.44 -8.35
C PRO A 160 4.66 -9.17 -7.89
N TYR A 161 4.19 -9.12 -6.64
CA TYR A 161 3.44 -8.00 -6.06
C TYR A 161 4.33 -6.85 -5.58
N LEU A 162 5.60 -7.14 -5.31
CA LEU A 162 6.63 -6.19 -4.90
C LEU A 162 7.47 -5.68 -6.09
N SER A 163 7.09 -5.99 -7.32
CA SER A 163 7.74 -5.44 -8.50
C SER A 163 7.18 -4.05 -8.84
N ALA A 164 8.05 -3.12 -9.24
CA ALA A 164 7.65 -1.78 -9.67
C ALA A 164 6.74 -1.80 -10.91
N GLU A 165 6.79 -2.88 -11.69
CA GLU A 165 5.95 -3.09 -12.87
C GLU A 165 4.47 -3.29 -12.50
N HIS A 166 4.20 -3.97 -11.38
CA HIS A 166 2.85 -4.19 -10.87
C HIS A 166 2.24 -2.94 -10.20
N VAL A 167 3.07 -1.93 -9.91
CA VAL A 167 2.65 -0.65 -9.31
C VAL A 167 2.17 0.33 -10.38
N ARG A 168 2.56 0.12 -11.66
CA ARG A 168 2.02 0.91 -12.76
C ARG A 168 0.58 0.47 -13.01
N PHE A 169 -0.35 1.24 -12.45
CA PHE A 169 -1.75 1.18 -12.85
C PHE A 169 -1.83 1.08 -14.37
N VAL A 170 -2.62 0.11 -14.82
CA VAL A 170 -3.10 -0.04 -16.20
C VAL A 170 -3.27 1.36 -16.77
N LYS A 171 -2.43 1.72 -17.74
CA LYS A 171 -2.62 2.93 -18.53
C LYS A 171 -4.08 2.89 -18.98
N TRP A 172 -4.91 3.78 -18.45
CA TRP A 172 -6.27 3.94 -18.95
C TRP A 172 -6.14 4.11 -20.45
N GLY A 173 -6.75 3.17 -21.18
CA GLY A 173 -6.68 3.10 -22.62
C GLY A 173 -6.99 4.46 -23.23
N ARG A 174 -6.09 4.89 -24.11
CA ARG A 174 -6.51 5.64 -25.29
C ARG A 174 -7.12 4.66 -26.27
#